data_AF-A0A2V8R8P7-F1
#
_entry.id   AF-A0A2V8R8P7-F1
#
_cell.length_a   1.000
_cell.length_b   1.000
_cell.length_c   1.000
_cell.angle_alpha   90.00
_cell.angle_beta   90.00
_cell.angle_gamma   90.00
#
_symmetry.space_group_name_H-M   'P 1'
#
loop_
_entity.id
_entity.type
_entity.pdbx_description
1 polymer ?
#
loop_
_entity_poly.entity_id
_entity_poly.type
_entity_poly.pdbx_seq_one_letter_code
_entity_poly.pdbx_strand_id
1 'polypeptide(L)'
;MVRAGKWAQESAEGFGMRRRRRPKMADQSKSLVNTVELGRAIRRNREEMGLSLRDVADETGVSASTLSRIENGTGKPDADNIARLTAWLDMPVERVMSGRKTEEGTDNSAVVYFPHEAMPDIVEAHLRADRNLTPETAKALSELFRVAYQQFSAPGQDARGRNKRK
;
A
#
# COMPACT_ATOMS: atom_id res chain seq x y z
N MET A 1 -26.40 34.58 -63.87
CA MET A 1 -25.86 34.63 -62.49
C MET A 1 -26.42 33.43 -61.72
N VAL A 2 -25.53 32.53 -61.27
CA VAL A 2 -25.64 31.53 -60.17
C VAL A 2 -26.75 30.45 -60.28
N ARG A 3 -26.47 29.25 -60.84
CA ARG A 3 -26.15 27.94 -60.18
C ARG A 3 -27.27 27.38 -59.29
N ALA A 4 -28.05 26.39 -59.77
CA ALA A 4 -27.75 24.94 -59.83
C ALA A 4 -28.14 24.18 -58.53
N GLY A 5 -29.35 23.62 -58.50
CA GLY A 5 -29.79 22.62 -57.52
C GLY A 5 -30.07 21.31 -58.24
N LYS A 6 -29.16 20.34 -58.09
CA LYS A 6 -29.23 19.01 -58.72
C LYS A 6 -29.91 18.00 -57.77
N TRP A 7 -30.95 17.35 -58.31
CA TRP A 7 -31.33 15.92 -58.24
C TRP A 7 -31.56 15.24 -56.88
N ALA A 8 -32.78 14.69 -56.78
CA ALA A 8 -33.21 13.67 -55.84
C ALA A 8 -32.58 12.31 -56.14
N GLN A 9 -32.36 11.50 -55.08
CA GLN A 9 -32.50 10.05 -55.13
C GLN A 9 -32.65 9.47 -53.72
N GLU A 10 -33.66 8.60 -53.59
CA GLU A 10 -34.03 7.79 -52.42
C GLU A 10 -32.89 6.89 -51.93
N SER A 11 -32.89 6.57 -50.62
CA SER A 11 -32.87 5.16 -50.15
C SER A 11 -32.82 5.05 -48.61
N ALA A 12 -33.85 4.38 -48.08
CA ALA A 12 -33.87 3.54 -46.87
C ALA A 12 -33.44 4.14 -45.51
N GLU A 13 -34.39 4.81 -44.84
CA GLU A 13 -34.57 4.67 -43.39
C GLU A 13 -34.99 3.20 -43.11
N GLY A 14 -34.61 2.49 -42.05
CA GLY A 14 -33.89 2.80 -40.84
C GLY A 14 -34.13 1.64 -39.88
N PHE A 15 -33.27 0.61 -39.88
CA PHE A 15 -33.26 -0.42 -38.83
C PHE A 15 -31.90 -0.39 -38.11
N GLY A 16 -31.65 0.75 -37.47
CA GLY A 16 -30.53 0.89 -36.55
C GLY A 16 -30.80 0.06 -35.31
N MET A 17 -30.19 -1.13 -35.23
CA MET A 17 -30.02 -1.89 -34.00
C MET A 17 -29.33 -0.96 -33.00
N ARG A 18 -30.12 -0.23 -32.19
CA ARG A 18 -29.60 0.60 -31.10
C ARG A 18 -28.95 -0.37 -30.12
N ARG A 19 -27.64 -0.57 -30.24
CA ARG A 19 -26.83 -1.16 -29.18
C ARG A 19 -27.10 -0.31 -27.96
N ARG A 20 -27.95 -0.80 -27.05
CA ARG A 20 -28.15 -0.20 -25.73
C ARG A 20 -26.76 -0.11 -25.13
N ARG A 21 -26.19 1.11 -25.08
CA ARG A 21 -24.98 1.39 -24.32
C ARG A 21 -25.30 0.95 -22.90
N ARG A 22 -24.76 -0.20 -22.48
CA ARG A 22 -24.76 -0.58 -21.07
C ARG A 22 -24.10 0.59 -20.33
N PRO A 23 -24.76 1.20 -19.33
CA PRO A 23 -24.10 2.21 -18.52
C PRO A 23 -22.87 1.54 -17.88
N LYS A 24 -21.70 2.16 -18.03
CA LYS A 24 -20.52 1.79 -17.23
C LYS A 24 -20.92 2.05 -15.78
N MET A 25 -21.27 0.99 -15.05
CA MET A 25 -21.29 1.02 -13.59
C MET A 25 -19.92 1.55 -13.18
N ALA A 26 -19.90 2.76 -12.63
CA ALA A 26 -18.70 3.32 -12.04
C ALA A 26 -18.26 2.33 -10.97
N ASP A 27 -17.09 1.72 -11.18
CA ASP A 27 -16.44 0.93 -10.16
C ASP A 27 -16.10 1.86 -8.99
N GLN A 28 -17.05 1.97 -8.04
CA GLN A 28 -16.85 2.62 -6.76
C GLN A 28 -16.16 1.64 -5.79
N SER A 29 -15.20 0.85 -6.28
CA SER A 29 -14.23 0.21 -5.42
C SER A 29 -13.39 1.31 -4.77
N LYS A 30 -13.73 1.59 -3.50
CA LYS A 30 -12.85 2.32 -2.59
C LYS A 30 -11.47 1.66 -2.74
N SER A 31 -10.49 2.41 -3.25
CA SER A 31 -9.14 1.88 -3.46
C SER A 31 -8.67 1.25 -2.17
N LEU A 32 -8.40 -0.06 -2.20
CA LEU A 32 -7.85 -0.80 -1.05
C LEU A 32 -6.43 -0.36 -0.70
N VAL A 33 -5.83 0.50 -1.53
CA VAL A 33 -4.44 0.92 -1.43
C VAL A 33 -4.40 2.42 -1.16
N ASN A 34 -3.64 2.80 -0.13
CA ASN A 34 -3.32 4.18 0.19
C ASN A 34 -2.19 4.66 -0.72
N THR A 35 -2.53 5.04 -1.97
CA THR A 35 -1.54 5.49 -2.96
C THR A 35 -0.76 6.72 -2.50
N VAL A 36 -1.37 7.60 -1.70
CA VAL A 36 -0.70 8.81 -1.20
C VAL A 36 0.44 8.44 -0.25
N GLU A 37 0.22 7.47 0.63
CA GLU A 37 1.25 6.98 1.54
C GLU A 37 2.36 6.24 0.79
N LEU A 38 2.00 5.35 -0.15
CA LEU A 38 2.97 4.68 -1.02
C LEU A 38 3.83 5.70 -1.78
N GLY A 39 3.21 6.72 -2.38
CA GLY A 39 3.93 7.77 -3.10
C GLY A 39 4.88 8.58 -2.23
N ARG A 40 4.50 8.88 -0.98
CA ARG A 40 5.38 9.55 -0.02
C ARG A 40 6.56 8.68 0.37
N ALA A 41 6.34 7.38 0.60
CA ALA A 41 7.41 6.44 0.93
C ALA A 41 8.43 6.32 -0.22
N ILE A 42 7.94 6.20 -1.46
CA ILE A 42 8.78 6.17 -2.67
C ILE A 42 9.64 7.42 -2.77
N ARG A 43 9.01 8.60 -2.68
CA ARG A 43 9.72 9.88 -2.79
C ARG A 43 10.82 10.01 -1.74
N ARG A 44 10.50 9.70 -0.48
CA ARG A 44 11.45 9.79 0.63
C ARG A 44 12.66 8.88 0.40
N ASN A 45 12.43 7.59 0.15
CA ASN A 45 13.53 6.63 -0.04
C ASN A 45 14.41 7.02 -1.25
N ARG A 46 13.78 7.43 -2.35
CA ARG A 46 14.46 7.91 -3.55
C ARG A 46 15.34 9.12 -3.26
N GLU A 47 14.82 10.11 -2.54
CA GLU A 47 15.55 11.35 -2.21
C GLU A 47 16.69 11.10 -1.20
N GLU A 48 16.48 10.23 -0.22
CA GLU A 48 17.52 9.81 0.74
C GLU A 48 18.68 9.09 0.05
N MET A 49 18.39 8.30 -0.98
CA MET A 49 19.39 7.61 -1.79
C MET A 49 19.96 8.48 -2.93
N GLY A 50 19.46 9.71 -3.12
CA GLY A 50 19.89 10.59 -4.21
C GLY A 50 19.51 10.10 -5.62
N LEU A 51 18.49 9.26 -5.73
CA LEU A 51 18.06 8.63 -6.98
C LEU A 51 17.08 9.52 -7.77
N SER A 52 17.12 9.43 -9.09
CA SER A 52 16.10 9.97 -9.98
C SER A 52 14.94 8.99 -10.16
N LEU A 53 13.81 9.46 -10.69
CA LEU A 53 12.69 8.58 -11.05
C LEU A 53 13.05 7.54 -12.12
N ARG A 54 14.09 7.79 -12.93
CA ARG A 54 14.58 6.81 -13.91
C ARG A 54 15.38 5.72 -13.23
N ASP A 55 16.22 6.07 -12.27
CA ASP A 55 17.01 5.08 -11.54
C ASP A 55 16.10 4.11 -10.77
N VAL A 56 15.07 4.64 -10.10
CA VAL A 56 14.04 3.80 -9.45
C VAL A 56 13.27 2.96 -10.47
N ALA A 57 13.03 3.48 -11.67
CA ALA A 57 12.36 2.71 -12.72
C ALA A 57 13.21 1.52 -13.18
N ASP A 58 14.53 1.70 -13.27
CA ASP A 58 15.47 0.65 -13.64
C ASP A 58 15.60 -0.40 -12.54
N GLU A 59 15.55 0.00 -11.26
CA GLU A 59 15.60 -0.93 -10.11
C GLU A 59 14.31 -1.73 -9.93
N THR A 60 13.15 -1.12 -10.16
CA THR A 60 11.84 -1.72 -9.86
C THR A 60 11.14 -2.31 -11.09
N GLY A 61 11.56 -1.92 -12.29
CA GLY A 61 10.85 -2.19 -13.54
C GLY A 61 9.53 -1.41 -13.67
N VAL A 62 9.22 -0.48 -12.77
CA VAL A 62 8.04 0.38 -12.82
C VAL A 62 8.38 1.65 -13.58
N SER A 63 7.63 1.98 -14.64
CA SER A 63 8.00 3.12 -15.48
C SER A 63 8.03 4.46 -14.72
N ALA A 64 9.00 5.32 -15.05
CA ALA A 64 9.16 6.65 -14.42
C ALA A 64 7.89 7.52 -14.47
N SER A 65 7.08 7.40 -15.53
CA SER A 65 5.78 8.08 -15.62
C SER A 65 4.77 7.55 -14.58
N THR A 66 4.79 6.24 -14.31
CA THR A 66 3.94 5.62 -13.30
C THR A 66 4.40 6.00 -11.90
N LEU A 67 5.71 5.95 -11.63
CA LEU A 67 6.30 6.43 -10.38
C LEU A 67 5.93 7.89 -10.11
N SER A 68 6.06 8.79 -11.11
CA SER A 68 5.68 10.19 -10.98
C SER A 68 4.20 10.37 -10.59
N ARG A 69 3.29 9.62 -11.23
CA ARG A 69 1.86 9.66 -10.88
C ARG A 69 1.60 9.14 -9.46
N ILE A 70 2.30 8.08 -9.05
CA ILE A 70 2.18 7.51 -7.69
C ILE A 70 2.70 8.50 -6.65
N GLU A 71 3.90 9.08 -6.83
CA GLU A 71 4.46 10.09 -5.91
C GLU A 71 3.56 11.33 -5.77
N ASN A 72 2.81 11.67 -6.82
CA ASN A 72 1.85 12.77 -6.82
C ASN A 72 0.44 12.37 -6.38
N GLY A 73 0.23 11.11 -5.97
CA GLY A 73 -1.05 10.60 -5.48
C GLY A 73 -2.16 10.48 -6.53
N THR A 74 -1.83 10.63 -7.82
CA THR A 74 -2.78 10.56 -8.94
C THR A 74 -2.76 9.21 -9.65
N GLY A 75 -1.75 8.38 -9.34
CA GLY A 75 -1.64 7.02 -9.84
C GLY A 75 -2.65 6.06 -9.22
N LYS A 76 -2.93 4.96 -9.93
CA LYS A 76 -3.57 3.78 -9.36
C LYS A 76 -2.62 2.60 -9.64
N PRO A 77 -1.71 2.27 -8.71
CA PRO A 77 -0.82 1.15 -8.92
C PRO A 77 -1.63 -0.14 -8.88
N ASP A 78 -1.29 -1.09 -9.76
CA ASP A 78 -1.84 -2.44 -9.72
C ASP A 78 -1.06 -3.31 -8.71
N ALA A 79 -1.52 -4.54 -8.52
CA ALA A 79 -0.91 -5.46 -7.55
C ALA A 79 0.57 -5.75 -7.84
N ASP A 80 0.96 -5.84 -9.12
CA ASP A 80 2.36 -6.09 -9.51
C ASP A 80 3.25 -4.89 -9.17
N ASN A 81 2.82 -3.68 -9.53
CA ASN A 81 3.54 -2.46 -9.16
C ASN A 81 3.64 -2.29 -7.65
N ILE A 82 2.56 -2.58 -6.91
CA ILE A 82 2.59 -2.53 -5.44
C ILE A 82 3.65 -3.48 -4.90
N ALA A 83 3.62 -4.75 -5.29
CA ALA A 83 4.55 -5.76 -4.79
C ALA A 83 6.02 -5.39 -5.07
N ARG A 84 6.31 -4.89 -6.28
CA ARG A 84 7.67 -4.45 -6.66
C ARG A 84 8.12 -3.25 -5.83
N LEU A 85 7.24 -2.26 -5.66
CA LEU A 85 7.57 -1.03 -4.94
C LEU A 85 7.71 -1.28 -3.43
N THR A 86 6.86 -2.12 -2.84
CA THR A 86 6.96 -2.47 -1.42
C THR A 86 8.20 -3.33 -1.15
N ALA A 87 8.57 -4.23 -2.07
CA ALA A 87 9.82 -4.97 -1.97
C ALA A 87 11.05 -4.06 -2.07
N TRP A 88 11.05 -3.10 -3.00
CA TRP A 88 12.12 -2.12 -3.14
C TRP A 88 12.27 -1.21 -1.91
N LEU A 89 11.15 -0.87 -1.27
CA LEU A 89 11.11 -0.07 -0.04
C LEU A 89 11.44 -0.87 1.24
N ASP A 90 11.70 -2.17 1.14
CA ASP A 90 11.78 -3.10 2.28
C ASP A 90 10.60 -2.91 3.27
N MET A 91 9.40 -2.80 2.70
CA MET A 91 8.18 -2.45 3.42
C MET A 91 7.11 -3.54 3.26
N PRO A 92 6.44 -3.97 4.34
CA PRO A 92 5.28 -4.86 4.24
C PRO A 92 4.15 -4.21 3.43
N VAL A 93 3.51 -4.98 2.55
CA VAL A 93 2.42 -4.48 1.69
C VAL A 93 1.24 -3.96 2.51
N GLU A 94 1.02 -4.53 3.69
CA GLU A 94 -0.03 -4.15 4.63
C GLU A 94 0.06 -2.69 5.04
N ARG A 95 1.27 -2.09 5.06
CA ARG A 95 1.45 -0.66 5.42
C ARG A 95 0.78 0.26 4.39
N VAL A 96 0.73 -0.14 3.12
CA VAL A 96 0.10 0.65 2.06
C VAL A 96 -1.32 0.21 1.75
N MET A 97 -1.83 -0.82 2.42
CA MET A 97 -3.24 -1.20 2.32
C MET A 97 -4.07 -0.33 3.26
N SER A 98 -5.16 0.24 2.75
CA SER A 98 -6.12 0.95 3.59
C SER A 98 -6.91 -0.09 4.39
N GLY A 99 -6.59 -0.23 5.67
CA GLY A 99 -7.47 -0.90 6.61
C GLY A 99 -8.87 -0.30 6.48
N ARG A 100 -9.90 -1.15 6.41
CA ARG A 100 -11.28 -0.69 6.59
C ARG A 100 -11.29 0.14 7.88
N LYS A 101 -11.52 1.45 7.78
CA LYS A 101 -11.96 2.23 8.93
C LYS A 101 -13.25 1.58 9.39
N THR A 102 -13.19 0.74 10.42
CA THR A 102 -14.37 0.38 11.18
C THR A 102 -14.93 1.70 11.73
N GLU A 103 -16.22 1.94 11.56
CA GLU A 103 -16.89 3.19 11.94
C GLU A 103 -16.96 3.41 13.45
N GLU A 104 -16.32 2.54 14.23
CA GLU A 104 -16.13 2.66 15.67
C GLU A 104 -14.68 3.04 15.94
N GLY A 105 -14.49 4.17 16.63
CA GLY A 105 -13.20 4.83 16.86
C GLY A 105 -12.22 4.03 17.73
N THR A 106 -11.75 2.90 17.23
CA THR A 106 -10.51 2.27 17.69
C THR A 106 -9.46 2.51 16.63
N ASP A 107 -8.51 3.37 16.97
CA ASP A 107 -7.25 3.59 16.25
C ASP A 107 -6.42 2.30 16.28
N ASN A 108 -6.83 1.29 15.51
CA ASN A 108 -5.98 0.17 15.17
C ASN A 108 -5.13 0.58 13.96
N SER A 109 -4.24 1.55 14.21
CA SER A 109 -3.00 1.67 13.44
C SER A 109 -2.32 0.32 13.56
N ALA A 110 -2.27 -0.43 12.45
CA ALA A 110 -1.51 -1.67 12.36
C ALA A 110 -0.12 -1.38 12.94
N VAL A 111 0.23 -2.03 14.06
CA VAL A 111 1.51 -1.83 14.74
C VAL A 111 2.62 -2.10 13.72
N VAL A 112 3.23 -1.02 13.27
CA VAL A 112 4.25 -1.04 12.24
C VAL A 112 5.57 -1.41 12.94
N TYR A 113 6.06 -2.64 12.70
CA TYR A 113 7.41 -3.03 13.09
C TYR A 113 8.44 -2.19 12.32
N PHE A 114 9.17 -1.33 13.02
CA PHE A 114 10.33 -0.61 12.50
C PHE A 114 11.60 -1.29 13.05
N PRO A 115 12.51 -1.79 12.21
CA PRO A 115 13.65 -2.64 12.63
C PRO A 115 14.78 -1.91 13.38
N HIS A 116 14.53 -0.74 13.98
CA HIS A 116 15.50 -0.03 14.81
C HIS A 116 15.03 0.31 16.23
N GLU A 117 13.78 -0.01 16.58
CA GLU A 117 13.30 0.04 17.97
C GLU A 117 13.15 -1.38 18.51
N ALA A 118 13.62 -1.64 19.72
CA ALA A 118 13.37 -2.92 20.35
C ALA A 118 11.86 -3.05 20.60
N MET A 119 11.21 -4.10 20.10
CA MET A 119 9.77 -4.37 20.29
C MET A 119 9.20 -4.06 21.69
N PRO A 120 9.91 -4.35 22.80
CA PRO A 120 9.47 -3.95 24.13
C PRO A 120 9.22 -2.45 24.31
N ASP A 121 10.02 -1.60 23.68
CA ASP A 121 9.94 -0.14 23.82
C ASP A 121 8.72 0.41 23.08
N ILE A 122 8.38 -0.17 21.92
CA ILE A 122 7.15 0.16 21.18
C ILE A 122 5.93 -0.19 22.03
N VAL A 123 5.86 -1.40 22.57
CA VAL A 123 4.73 -1.85 23.40
C VAL A 123 4.58 -0.97 24.65
N GLU A 124 5.69 -0.61 25.28
CA GLU A 124 5.71 0.29 26.42
C GLU A 124 5.13 1.67 26.10
N ALA A 125 5.47 2.25 24.95
CA ALA A 125 4.92 3.53 24.50
C ALA A 125 3.39 3.46 24.33
N HIS A 126 2.87 2.36 23.79
CA HIS A 126 1.42 2.16 23.61
C HIS A 126 0.70 1.95 24.94
N LEU A 127 1.25 1.13 25.85
CA LEU A 127 0.66 0.89 27.17
C LEU A 127 0.57 2.17 28.00
N ARG A 128 1.56 3.07 27.88
CA ARG A 128 1.52 4.39 28.54
C ARG A 128 0.46 5.32 27.97
N ALA A 129 0.15 5.21 26.69
CA ALA A 129 -0.83 6.05 26.02
C ALA A 129 -2.28 5.57 26.22
N ASP A 130 -2.47 4.35 26.73
CA ASP A 130 -3.80 3.77 26.97
C ASP A 130 -4.50 4.46 28.15
N ARG A 131 -5.60 5.15 27.86
CA ARG A 131 -6.41 5.88 28.84
C ARG A 131 -7.16 4.96 29.80
N ASN A 132 -7.26 3.66 29.49
CA ASN A 132 -7.90 2.67 30.35
C ASN A 132 -6.96 2.09 31.41
N LEU A 133 -5.66 2.42 31.35
CA LEU A 133 -4.66 1.92 32.28
C LEU A 133 -4.19 3.01 33.23
N THR A 134 -3.95 2.63 34.49
CA THR A 134 -3.17 3.50 35.38
C THR A 134 -1.69 3.45 34.97
N PRO A 135 -0.91 4.51 35.26
CA PRO A 135 0.53 4.52 35.00
C PRO A 135 1.26 3.31 35.61
N GLU A 136 0.84 2.88 36.80
CA GLU A 136 1.41 1.72 37.50
C GLU A 136 1.10 0.41 36.78
N THR A 137 -0.15 0.26 36.30
CA THR A 137 -0.59 -0.94 35.58
C THR A 137 0.10 -1.06 34.22
N ALA A 138 0.20 0.06 33.48
CA ALA A 138 0.93 0.12 32.21
C ALA A 138 2.40 -0.27 32.37
N LYS A 139 3.04 0.19 33.45
CA LYS A 139 4.42 -0.17 33.79
C LYS A 139 4.55 -1.67 34.09
N ALA A 140 3.68 -2.24 34.93
CA ALA A 140 3.72 -3.65 35.27
C ALA A 140 3.51 -4.57 34.05
N LEU A 141 2.59 -4.20 33.15
CA LEU A 141 2.36 -4.93 31.90
C LEU A 141 3.55 -4.83 30.94
N SER A 142 4.20 -3.67 30.84
CA SER A 142 5.43 -3.51 30.06
C SER A 142 6.55 -4.40 30.59
N GLU A 143 6.77 -4.42 31.90
CA GLU A 143 7.78 -5.25 32.54
C GLU A 143 7.55 -6.74 32.29
N LEU A 144 6.30 -7.21 32.44
CA LEU A 144 5.91 -8.58 32.13
C LEU A 144 6.21 -8.93 30.66
N PHE A 145 5.80 -8.06 29.73
CA PHE A 145 6.01 -8.26 28.30
C PHE A 145 7.50 -8.30 27.96
N ARG A 146 8.30 -7.37 28.49
CA ARG A 146 9.75 -7.29 28.24
C ARG A 146 10.46 -8.59 28.67
N VAL A 147 10.14 -9.11 29.86
CA VAL A 147 10.69 -10.37 30.37
C VAL A 147 10.29 -11.55 29.49
N ALA A 148 9.01 -11.67 29.17
CA ALA A 148 8.52 -12.74 28.31
C ALA A 148 9.17 -12.67 26.92
N TYR A 149 9.24 -11.49 26.32
CA TYR A 149 9.84 -11.28 25.01
C TYR A 149 11.31 -11.74 25.00
N GLN A 150 12.13 -11.31 25.96
CA GLN A 150 13.53 -11.74 26.06
C GLN A 150 13.69 -13.26 26.22
N GLN A 151 12.80 -13.90 26.98
CA GLN A 151 12.86 -15.34 27.22
C GLN A 151 12.52 -16.17 25.98
N PHE A 152 11.61 -15.66 25.13
CA PHE A 152 11.09 -16.41 23.99
C PHE A 152 11.61 -15.91 22.62
N SER A 153 12.23 -14.74 22.55
CA SER A 153 12.85 -14.21 21.34
C SER A 153 14.28 -14.76 21.17
N ALA A 154 14.42 -16.04 20.80
CA ALA A 154 15.71 -16.58 20.36
C ALA A 154 15.86 -16.43 18.83
N PRO A 155 17.02 -15.97 18.31
CA PRO A 155 17.32 -16.11 16.90
C PRO A 155 17.57 -17.60 16.59
N GLY A 156 16.83 -18.13 15.61
CA GLY A 156 16.67 -19.56 15.36
C GLY A 156 17.94 -20.42 15.43
N GLN A 157 17.98 -21.33 16.40
CA GLN A 157 18.84 -22.51 16.40
C GLN A 157 17.95 -23.75 16.43
N ASP A 158 17.24 -24.07 15.34
CA ASP A 158 16.48 -25.33 15.23
C ASP A 158 16.20 -25.77 13.76
N ALA A 159 17.17 -25.63 12.85
CA ALA A 159 16.98 -26.12 11.48
C ALA A 159 18.22 -26.67 10.73
N ARG A 160 19.41 -26.78 11.32
CA ARG A 160 20.58 -27.37 10.61
C ARG A 160 21.49 -28.16 11.53
N GLY A 161 21.18 -29.45 11.71
CA GLY A 161 22.04 -30.35 12.47
C GLY A 161 21.68 -31.84 12.40
N ARG A 162 20.89 -32.27 11.40
CA ARG A 162 20.56 -33.68 11.19
C ARG A 162 21.28 -34.21 9.94
N ASN A 163 22.61 -34.35 10.02
CA ASN A 163 23.40 -35.43 9.39
C ASN A 163 24.89 -35.13 9.50
N LYS A 164 25.59 -35.77 10.46
CA LYS A 164 26.96 -36.31 10.32
C LYS A 164 27.25 -37.25 11.49
N ARG A 165 26.92 -38.54 11.33
CA ARG A 165 27.59 -39.68 11.99
C ARG A 165 27.55 -40.81 10.95
N LYS A 166 28.63 -40.94 10.19
CA LYS A 166 29.69 -41.96 10.30
C LYS A 166 29.19 -43.34 9.90
#